data_AF-A0A6A5S4Y0-F1
#
_entry.id   AF-A0A6A5S4Y0-F1
#
_cell.length_a   1.000
_cell.length_b   1.000
_cell.length_c   1.000
_cell.angle_alpha   90.00
_cell.angle_beta   90.00
_cell.angle_gamma   90.00
#
_symmetry.space_group_name_H-M   'P 1'
#
loop_
_entity.id
_entity.type
_entity.pdbx_description
1 polymer ?
#
loop_
_entity_poly.entity_id
_entity_poly.type
_entity_poly.pdbx_seq_one_letter_code
_entity_poly.pdbx_strand_id
1 'polypeptide(L)'
;MRLLVNITTFLLAPAAVFAAWGYTDDGKNYVIDTNANLVVKVSKTNGDMTSINYGGVEYNGQNGKNSQVESGLAPGTVTIEQYTTPANIIKVTMKVGTLVHTLVFRYGNPNVYIFMNKKDSSITVSRYILRIPANIFTNNVNEDTDWIPEGAPAIESGDINGINGQTWSKHYSGKKYGRTMDYDWVGYTNNNVGMYLIRSNHEKASGGPFFRSLIRRGGPGGPDLYDIYQYNMGHTDTMRLGLQGPSVLHFTDKGAAPNSNLFARKADWGWFDALEIDGWVPASKRGAVAGVGLANMKAGFQYVVALKSNQAQYWTTATGAWRIAGVLPGSYTLTVYKSELEVHTSTVDITAGGTATRNTITCADPADAAVIWRIGEWDGTPKGFLNFGDTPMKPTYMHPSDSRLANWNIGNYIIGTSTPSGFPGYIWKEVNNDHLVYFRLTDAQLAKGAKIRIGVTEGQAGGRPTVAVNAWSAPLQSDKGQGDTRSLTVGTYRGNNYVYEFSVPASAWVNSAREYQILKISVISGKTAAGYLSPAISVDALEMVAV
;
A
#
# COMPACT_ATOMS: atom_id res chain seq x y z
N MET A 1 -37.01 -12.11 -80.06
CA MET A 1 -35.70 -11.83 -79.45
C MET A 1 -35.82 -10.46 -78.76
N ARG A 2 -36.21 -10.27 -77.49
CA ARG A 2 -35.56 -10.59 -76.19
C ARG A 2 -34.03 -10.46 -76.29
N LEU A 3 -33.26 -9.67 -75.51
CA LEU A 3 -33.39 -8.79 -74.33
C LEU A 3 -32.06 -7.97 -74.32
N LEU A 4 -31.98 -6.64 -74.27
CA LEU A 4 -31.90 -5.74 -73.09
C LEU A 4 -30.95 -6.14 -71.92
N VAL A 5 -30.01 -5.22 -71.66
CA VAL A 5 -29.41 -4.78 -70.37
C VAL A 5 -27.97 -5.21 -70.01
N ASN A 6 -27.15 -4.16 -69.88
CA ASN A 6 -25.84 -4.05 -69.23
C ASN A 6 -25.82 -4.57 -67.78
N ILE A 7 -24.77 -5.30 -67.40
CA ILE A 7 -24.30 -5.33 -66.00
C ILE A 7 -22.76 -5.30 -66.02
N THR A 8 -22.19 -4.12 -65.81
CA THR A 8 -20.78 -3.95 -65.44
C THR A 8 -20.71 -4.00 -63.92
N THR A 9 -20.40 -5.16 -63.36
CA THR A 9 -20.25 -5.34 -61.91
C THR A 9 -18.90 -4.74 -61.48
N PHE A 10 -18.93 -3.55 -60.88
CA PHE A 10 -17.79 -3.01 -60.14
C PHE A 10 -17.53 -3.91 -58.93
N LEU A 11 -16.37 -4.56 -58.91
CA LEU A 11 -15.83 -5.27 -57.74
C LEU A 11 -15.53 -4.24 -56.64
N LEU A 12 -16.50 -4.00 -55.75
CA LEU A 12 -16.26 -3.41 -54.43
C LEU A 12 -15.60 -4.48 -53.55
N ALA A 13 -14.28 -4.61 -53.64
CA ALA A 13 -13.52 -5.28 -52.60
C ALA A 13 -13.73 -4.48 -51.29
N PRO A 14 -14.08 -5.12 -50.16
CA PRO A 14 -14.10 -4.41 -48.89
C PRO A 14 -12.70 -3.86 -48.65
N ALA A 15 -12.58 -2.53 -48.57
CA ALA A 15 -11.36 -1.92 -48.09
C ALA A 15 -11.12 -2.48 -46.68
N ALA A 16 -10.07 -3.27 -46.52
CA ALA A 16 -9.56 -3.60 -45.21
C ALA A 16 -9.09 -2.28 -44.60
N VAL A 17 -9.96 -1.62 -43.82
CA VAL A 17 -9.57 -0.50 -42.97
C VAL A 17 -8.76 -1.12 -41.84
N PHE A 18 -7.45 -1.24 -42.06
CA PHE A 18 -6.53 -1.52 -40.97
C PHE A 18 -6.63 -0.36 -39.99
N ALA A 19 -7.01 -0.64 -38.74
CA ALA A 19 -6.97 0.31 -37.64
C ALA A 19 -5.58 0.96 -37.61
N ALA A 20 -5.51 2.26 -37.85
CA ALA A 20 -4.26 2.93 -38.19
C ALA A 20 -3.66 3.52 -36.92
N TRP A 21 -2.47 3.05 -36.53
CA TRP A 21 -1.64 3.73 -35.56
C TRP A 21 -1.54 5.23 -35.83
N GLY A 22 -1.73 6.04 -34.80
CA GLY A 22 -1.63 7.48 -34.90
C GLY A 22 -2.57 8.17 -33.94
N TYR A 23 -2.75 9.46 -34.17
CA TYR A 23 -3.83 10.20 -33.52
C TYR A 23 -4.59 11.07 -34.52
N THR A 24 -5.84 11.36 -34.18
CA THR A 24 -6.63 12.41 -34.82
C THR A 24 -7.10 13.42 -33.77
N ASP A 25 -7.58 14.58 -34.22
CA ASP A 25 -8.18 15.60 -33.36
C ASP A 25 -9.67 15.67 -33.68
N ASP A 26 -10.53 15.33 -32.70
CA ASP A 26 -11.99 15.39 -32.87
C ASP A 26 -12.56 16.78 -32.48
N GLY A 27 -11.69 17.78 -32.35
CA GLY A 27 -11.97 19.13 -31.90
C GLY A 27 -11.84 19.27 -30.39
N LYS A 28 -12.32 18.27 -29.63
CA LYS A 28 -12.35 18.28 -28.14
C LYS A 28 -11.26 17.42 -27.52
N ASN A 29 -10.85 16.35 -28.20
CA ASN A 29 -9.92 15.36 -27.71
C ASN A 29 -8.89 15.02 -28.79
N TYR A 30 -7.70 14.62 -28.35
CA TYR A 30 -6.84 13.78 -29.17
C TYR A 30 -7.36 12.34 -29.09
N VAL A 31 -7.60 11.71 -30.24
CA VAL A 31 -8.05 10.31 -30.35
C VAL A 31 -6.85 9.49 -30.78
N ILE A 32 -6.28 8.69 -29.88
CA ILE A 32 -5.06 7.91 -30.10
C ILE A 32 -5.42 6.45 -30.33
N ASP A 33 -5.00 5.88 -31.46
CA ASP A 33 -5.10 4.45 -31.76
C ASP A 33 -3.73 3.80 -31.61
N THR A 34 -3.64 2.81 -30.72
CA THR A 34 -2.39 2.09 -30.44
C THR A 34 -2.05 1.04 -31.49
N ASN A 35 -2.94 0.74 -32.43
CA ASN A 35 -2.91 -0.43 -33.31
C ASN A 35 -2.76 -1.75 -32.51
N ALA A 36 -3.46 -1.82 -31.37
CA ALA A 36 -3.51 -2.98 -30.49
C ALA A 36 -4.89 -3.12 -29.85
N ASN A 37 -5.95 -2.85 -30.61
CA ASN A 37 -7.36 -2.81 -30.17
C ASN A 37 -7.68 -1.78 -29.08
N LEU A 38 -6.72 -0.95 -28.65
CA LEU A 38 -6.92 0.13 -27.69
C LEU A 38 -6.96 1.48 -28.41
N VAL A 39 -8.09 2.17 -28.30
CA VAL A 39 -8.29 3.56 -28.73
C VAL A 39 -8.63 4.41 -27.51
N VAL A 40 -7.89 5.49 -27.29
CA VAL A 40 -8.06 6.36 -26.12
C VAL A 40 -8.33 7.79 -26.58
N LYS A 41 -9.34 8.43 -26.00
CA LYS A 41 -9.55 9.88 -26.17
C LYS A 41 -8.99 10.62 -24.98
N VAL A 42 -8.14 11.62 -25.23
CA VAL A 42 -7.56 12.49 -24.21
C VAL A 42 -8.07 13.91 -24.39
N SER A 43 -8.71 14.45 -23.35
CA SER A 43 -9.25 15.81 -23.31
C SER A 43 -8.17 16.85 -23.59
N LYS A 44 -8.42 17.75 -24.55
CA LYS A 44 -7.54 18.89 -24.84
C LYS A 44 -7.65 20.02 -23.80
N THR A 45 -8.57 19.89 -22.84
CA THR A 45 -8.80 20.88 -21.77
C THR A 45 -7.99 20.56 -20.51
N ASN A 46 -7.97 19.30 -20.09
CA ASN A 46 -7.44 18.91 -18.78
C ASN A 46 -6.65 17.59 -18.76
N GLY A 47 -6.46 16.93 -19.92
CA GLY A 47 -5.70 15.69 -20.01
C GLY A 47 -6.41 14.44 -19.49
N ASP A 48 -7.69 14.53 -19.10
CA ASP A 48 -8.47 13.34 -18.70
C ASP A 48 -8.62 12.36 -19.88
N MET A 49 -8.61 11.05 -19.59
CA MET A 49 -9.01 10.05 -20.58
C MET A 49 -10.54 10.02 -20.63
N THR A 50 -11.13 10.58 -21.69
CA THR A 50 -12.59 10.73 -21.85
C THR A 50 -13.25 9.52 -22.51
N SER A 51 -12.46 8.63 -23.12
CA SER A 51 -12.86 7.32 -23.62
C SER A 51 -11.64 6.40 -23.60
N ILE A 52 -11.84 5.14 -23.22
CA ILE A 52 -10.86 4.06 -23.24
C ILE A 52 -11.56 2.87 -23.89
N ASN A 53 -11.52 2.79 -25.21
CA ASN A 53 -12.14 1.70 -25.96
C ASN A 53 -11.13 0.58 -26.19
N TYR A 54 -11.41 -0.62 -25.66
CA TYR A 54 -10.62 -1.82 -25.92
C TYR A 54 -11.49 -2.88 -26.60
N GLY A 55 -11.11 -3.30 -27.81
CA GLY A 55 -11.83 -4.33 -28.56
C GLY A 55 -13.29 -3.97 -28.86
N GLY A 56 -13.60 -2.68 -29.02
CA GLY A 56 -14.95 -2.19 -29.27
C GLY A 56 -15.77 -1.90 -28.01
N VAL A 57 -15.27 -2.21 -26.81
CA VAL A 57 -15.96 -1.98 -25.54
C VAL A 57 -15.38 -0.77 -24.83
N GLU A 58 -16.24 0.09 -24.28
CA GLU A 58 -15.85 1.28 -23.51
C GLU A 58 -15.54 0.92 -22.06
N TYR A 59 -14.35 1.31 -21.56
CA TYR A 59 -13.87 1.06 -20.20
C TYR A 59 -13.66 2.34 -19.38
N ASN A 60 -14.01 3.51 -19.93
CA ASN A 60 -13.95 4.76 -19.21
C ASN A 60 -15.33 5.29 -18.82
N GLY A 61 -15.41 5.77 -17.59
CA GLY A 61 -16.40 6.71 -17.14
C GLY A 61 -17.45 6.11 -16.22
N GLN A 62 -17.71 6.81 -15.12
CA GLN A 62 -18.87 6.54 -14.27
C GLN A 62 -19.32 7.83 -13.57
N ASN A 63 -20.63 8.01 -13.38
CA ASN A 63 -21.22 9.15 -12.68
C ASN A 63 -20.72 10.52 -13.20
N GLY A 64 -20.60 10.67 -14.53
CA GLY A 64 -20.13 11.90 -15.18
C GLY A 64 -18.65 12.22 -14.97
N LYS A 65 -17.86 11.29 -14.43
CA LYS A 65 -16.42 11.46 -14.21
C LYS A 65 -15.61 10.51 -15.09
N ASN A 66 -14.45 10.98 -15.52
CA ASN A 66 -13.50 10.27 -16.36
C ASN A 66 -12.38 9.64 -15.53
N SER A 67 -11.53 8.86 -16.20
CA SER A 67 -10.24 8.43 -15.68
C SER A 67 -9.24 9.58 -15.73
N GLN A 68 -8.66 9.93 -14.59
CA GLN A 68 -8.09 11.26 -14.37
C GLN A 68 -7.12 11.31 -13.18
N VAL A 69 -6.37 12.41 -13.09
CA VAL A 69 -5.61 12.76 -11.89
C VAL A 69 -6.60 13.27 -10.83
N GLU A 70 -6.52 12.72 -9.61
CA GLU A 70 -7.43 13.04 -8.51
C GLU A 70 -8.94 13.04 -8.83
N SER A 71 -9.52 14.24 -8.90
CA SER A 71 -10.93 14.51 -9.16
C SER A 71 -11.12 15.30 -10.46
N GLY A 72 -10.10 15.31 -11.31
CA GLY A 72 -10.03 16.08 -12.55
C GLY A 72 -9.16 17.31 -12.32
N LEU A 73 -8.24 17.56 -13.24
CA LEU A 73 -7.44 18.78 -13.21
C LEU A 73 -8.27 19.97 -13.69
N ALA A 74 -7.95 21.15 -13.18
CA ALA A 74 -8.44 22.39 -13.77
C ALA A 74 -7.95 22.50 -15.24
N PRO A 75 -8.65 23.26 -16.08
CA PRO A 75 -8.21 23.51 -17.45
C PRO A 75 -6.76 24.03 -17.51
N GLY A 76 -6.03 23.60 -18.53
CA GLY A 76 -4.64 23.95 -18.74
C GLY A 76 -4.22 23.70 -20.17
N THR A 77 -2.92 23.51 -20.40
CA THR A 77 -2.37 23.35 -21.75
C THR A 77 -2.10 21.87 -22.03
N VAL A 78 -2.76 21.33 -23.06
CA VAL A 78 -2.57 19.95 -23.53
C VAL A 78 -1.90 19.95 -24.90
N THR A 79 -0.69 19.40 -24.97
CA THR A 79 0.06 19.21 -26.23
C THR A 79 0.18 17.73 -26.56
N ILE A 80 0.35 17.42 -27.85
CA ILE A 80 0.59 16.07 -28.34
C ILE A 80 1.80 16.07 -29.26
N GLU A 81 2.64 15.05 -29.12
CA GLU A 81 3.84 14.83 -29.92
C GLU A 81 3.88 13.38 -30.38
N GLN A 82 4.35 13.16 -31.61
CA GLN A 82 4.55 11.84 -32.17
C GLN A 82 6.02 11.65 -32.56
N TYR A 83 6.56 10.49 -32.20
CA TYR A 83 7.95 10.09 -32.40
C TYR A 83 8.00 8.87 -33.32
N THR A 84 9.04 8.79 -34.15
CA THR A 84 9.37 7.60 -34.95
C THR A 84 10.68 6.94 -34.49
N THR A 85 11.47 7.64 -33.68
CA THR A 85 12.70 7.17 -33.03
C THR A 85 12.60 7.48 -31.54
N PRO A 86 12.92 6.54 -30.62
CA PRO A 86 13.45 5.19 -30.83
C PRO A 86 12.40 4.17 -31.29
N ALA A 87 11.12 4.55 -31.28
CA ALA A 87 10.01 3.77 -31.79
C ALA A 87 8.84 4.69 -32.17
N ASN A 88 7.81 4.11 -32.78
CA ASN A 88 6.52 4.76 -32.97
C ASN A 88 5.83 4.98 -31.61
N ILE A 89 5.84 6.22 -31.14
CA ILE A 89 5.36 6.64 -29.83
C ILE A 89 4.52 7.92 -29.97
N ILE A 90 3.45 8.03 -29.18
CA ILE A 90 2.68 9.27 -29.01
C ILE A 90 2.76 9.67 -27.54
N LYS A 91 3.06 10.95 -27.29
CA LYS A 91 3.14 11.55 -25.96
C LYS A 91 2.13 12.69 -25.88
N VAL A 92 1.23 12.64 -24.92
CA VAL A 92 0.31 13.74 -24.59
C VAL A 92 0.75 14.35 -23.27
N THR A 93 0.96 15.65 -23.24
CA THR A 93 1.42 16.38 -22.06
C THR A 93 0.39 17.43 -21.66
N MET A 94 -0.10 17.35 -20.43
CA MET A 94 -0.98 18.31 -19.80
C MET A 94 -0.21 19.11 -18.74
N LYS A 95 -0.28 20.45 -18.82
CA LYS A 95 0.32 21.37 -17.83
C LYS A 95 -0.78 22.23 -17.19
N VAL A 96 -0.82 22.22 -15.86
CA VAL A 96 -1.66 23.11 -15.03
C VAL A 96 -0.86 23.57 -13.82
N GLY A 97 -0.74 24.89 -13.64
CA GLY A 97 0.15 25.44 -12.61
C GLY A 97 1.56 24.83 -12.71
N THR A 98 2.03 24.20 -11.64
CA THR A 98 3.34 23.52 -11.58
C THR A 98 3.27 22.01 -11.79
N LEU A 99 2.07 21.45 -11.98
CA LEU A 99 1.87 20.03 -12.25
C LEU A 99 1.97 19.74 -13.75
N VAL A 100 2.74 18.70 -14.09
CA VAL A 100 2.82 18.14 -15.44
C VAL A 100 2.33 16.70 -15.43
N HIS A 101 1.28 16.41 -16.17
CA HIS A 101 0.76 15.05 -16.38
C HIS A 101 1.09 14.60 -17.79
N THR A 102 1.67 13.41 -17.95
CA THR A 102 2.04 12.87 -19.26
C THR A 102 1.42 11.50 -19.46
N LEU A 103 0.79 11.29 -20.61
CA LEU A 103 0.33 9.99 -21.09
C LEU A 103 1.17 9.60 -22.30
N VAL A 104 1.70 8.38 -22.31
CA VAL A 104 2.49 7.85 -23.44
C VAL A 104 1.80 6.61 -23.98
N PHE A 105 1.82 6.47 -25.31
CA PHE A 105 1.28 5.37 -26.08
C PHE A 105 2.36 4.85 -27.01
N ARG A 106 2.44 3.53 -27.20
CA ARG A 106 3.45 2.90 -28.06
C ARG A 106 2.77 1.95 -29.04
N TYR A 107 3.19 2.02 -30.30
CA TYR A 107 2.65 1.18 -31.37
C TYR A 107 2.60 -0.31 -30.99
N GLY A 108 1.48 -0.96 -31.30
CA GLY A 108 1.28 -2.39 -31.08
C GLY A 108 1.16 -2.81 -29.62
N ASN A 109 1.02 -1.85 -28.68
CA ASN A 109 0.86 -2.13 -27.26
C ASN A 109 -0.48 -1.60 -26.76
N PRO A 110 -1.33 -2.45 -26.14
CA PRO A 110 -2.61 -2.03 -25.56
C PRO A 110 -2.39 -1.37 -24.18
N ASN A 111 -1.52 -0.35 -24.16
CA ASN A 111 -1.01 0.27 -22.94
C ASN A 111 -1.20 1.79 -22.96
N VAL A 112 -1.44 2.36 -21.78
CA VAL A 112 -1.23 3.78 -21.50
C VAL A 112 -0.22 3.90 -20.37
N TYR A 113 0.93 4.52 -20.63
CA TYR A 113 1.93 4.80 -19.60
C TYR A 113 1.64 6.17 -18.98
N ILE A 114 1.40 6.17 -17.67
CA ILE A 114 0.83 7.28 -16.91
C ILE A 114 1.91 7.86 -16.02
N PHE A 115 2.17 9.15 -16.20
CA PHE A 115 3.17 9.90 -15.46
C PHE A 115 2.57 11.14 -14.82
N MET A 116 3.10 11.51 -13.67
CA MET A 116 2.67 12.71 -12.97
C MET A 116 3.85 13.36 -12.25
N ASN A 117 4.27 14.51 -12.74
CA ASN A 117 5.32 15.31 -12.12
C ASN A 117 4.73 16.43 -11.27
N LYS A 118 4.81 16.27 -9.96
CA LYS A 118 4.36 17.25 -8.97
C LYS A 118 5.56 17.98 -8.38
N LYS A 119 5.80 19.22 -8.82
CA LYS A 119 7.01 19.99 -8.47
C LYS A 119 6.95 20.64 -7.08
N ASP A 120 5.76 20.96 -6.60
CA ASP A 120 5.51 21.57 -5.28
C ASP A 120 4.13 21.17 -4.73
N SER A 121 3.68 21.80 -3.65
CA SER A 121 2.40 21.55 -2.98
C SER A 121 1.25 22.49 -3.38
N SER A 122 1.39 23.31 -4.42
CA SER A 122 0.35 24.25 -4.87
C SER A 122 -0.90 23.57 -5.43
N ILE A 123 -0.77 22.33 -5.92
CA ILE A 123 -1.89 21.52 -6.41
C ILE A 123 -2.00 20.26 -5.56
N THR A 124 -3.14 20.10 -4.89
CA THR A 124 -3.43 18.94 -4.05
C THR A 124 -3.69 17.71 -4.93
N VAL A 125 -2.63 16.95 -5.18
CA VAL A 125 -2.66 15.72 -5.97
C VAL A 125 -1.85 14.62 -5.28
N SER A 126 -2.46 13.45 -5.18
CA SER A 126 -2.03 12.32 -4.36
C SER A 126 -2.28 10.96 -5.05
N ARG A 127 -3.03 10.90 -6.17
CA ARG A 127 -3.31 9.67 -6.92
C ARG A 127 -3.68 9.86 -8.38
N TYR A 128 -3.61 8.77 -9.13
CA TYR A 128 -4.31 8.57 -10.39
C TYR A 128 -5.50 7.61 -10.19
N ILE A 129 -6.63 7.87 -10.84
CA ILE A 129 -7.83 7.02 -10.75
C ILE A 129 -8.34 6.65 -12.14
N LEU A 130 -8.50 5.35 -12.37
CA LEU A 130 -9.28 4.81 -13.49
C LEU A 130 -10.70 4.59 -13.04
N ARG A 131 -11.66 5.09 -13.80
CA ARG A 131 -13.09 5.00 -13.53
C ARG A 131 -13.74 4.16 -14.61
N ILE A 132 -14.36 3.06 -14.22
CA ILE A 132 -14.84 2.04 -15.14
C ILE A 132 -16.38 2.02 -15.09
N PRO A 133 -17.08 1.91 -16.23
CA PRO A 133 -18.52 1.76 -16.24
C PRO A 133 -18.99 0.55 -15.43
N ALA A 134 -20.18 0.68 -14.82
CA ALA A 134 -20.82 -0.43 -14.12
C ALA A 134 -21.10 -1.62 -15.06
N ASN A 135 -21.26 -2.81 -14.47
CA ASN A 135 -21.68 -4.05 -15.14
C ASN A 135 -20.69 -4.65 -16.17
N ILE A 136 -19.50 -4.05 -16.36
CA ILE A 136 -18.43 -4.65 -17.20
C ILE A 136 -17.75 -5.82 -16.47
N PHE A 137 -17.51 -5.65 -15.18
CA PHE A 137 -16.84 -6.62 -14.32
C PHE A 137 -17.80 -7.06 -13.22
N THR A 138 -17.66 -8.31 -12.81
CA THR A 138 -18.37 -8.89 -11.68
C THR A 138 -17.43 -9.02 -10.48
N ASN A 139 -18.00 -9.26 -9.31
CA ASN A 139 -17.26 -9.45 -8.07
C ASN A 139 -17.72 -10.71 -7.36
N ASN A 140 -16.87 -11.19 -6.46
CA ASN A 140 -17.25 -12.17 -5.45
C ASN A 140 -17.35 -11.45 -4.11
N VAL A 141 -18.56 -11.35 -3.56
CA VAL A 141 -18.84 -10.61 -2.31
C VAL A 141 -18.02 -11.07 -1.09
N ASN A 142 -17.55 -12.32 -1.11
CA ASN A 142 -16.74 -12.89 -0.03
C ASN A 142 -15.23 -12.68 -0.25
N GLU A 143 -14.79 -12.43 -1.49
CA GLU A 143 -13.38 -12.29 -1.85
C GLU A 143 -12.97 -10.84 -2.13
N ASP A 144 -13.83 -10.07 -2.81
CA ASP A 144 -13.60 -8.67 -3.16
C ASP A 144 -14.15 -7.75 -2.05
N THR A 145 -13.43 -7.66 -0.94
CA THR A 145 -13.75 -6.83 0.23
C THR A 145 -13.71 -5.32 -0.05
N ASP A 146 -13.16 -4.93 -1.20
CA ASP A 146 -13.17 -3.59 -1.76
C ASP A 146 -14.41 -3.26 -2.60
N TRP A 147 -15.29 -4.24 -2.83
CA TRP A 147 -16.53 -4.09 -3.58
C TRP A 147 -17.72 -3.98 -2.64
N ILE A 148 -18.33 -2.80 -2.58
CA ILE A 148 -19.46 -2.52 -1.70
C ILE A 148 -20.75 -3.07 -2.35
N PRO A 149 -21.45 -4.02 -1.73
CA PRO A 149 -22.71 -4.53 -2.25
C PRO A 149 -23.80 -3.45 -2.32
N GLU A 150 -24.77 -3.62 -3.22
CA GLU A 150 -25.94 -2.76 -3.26
C GLU A 150 -26.71 -2.82 -1.93
N GLY A 151 -27.16 -1.66 -1.44
CA GLY A 151 -27.92 -1.54 -0.20
C GLY A 151 -27.10 -1.60 1.09
N ALA A 152 -25.78 -1.81 1.05
CA ALA A 152 -24.95 -1.76 2.25
C ALA A 152 -24.77 -0.30 2.74
N PRO A 153 -25.32 0.11 3.89
CA PRO A 153 -25.17 1.47 4.39
C PRO A 153 -23.74 1.75 4.87
N ALA A 154 -23.37 3.04 4.90
CA ALA A 154 -22.13 3.45 5.55
C ALA A 154 -22.26 3.32 7.07
N ILE A 155 -21.23 2.75 7.71
CA ILE A 155 -21.17 2.53 9.16
C ILE A 155 -20.05 3.34 9.84
N GLU A 156 -19.08 3.84 9.08
CA GLU A 156 -18.01 4.71 9.57
C GLU A 156 -17.55 5.69 8.48
N SER A 157 -17.52 6.99 8.79
CA SER A 157 -16.97 8.09 7.98
C SER A 157 -17.39 8.15 6.49
N GLY A 158 -18.47 7.46 6.10
CA GLY A 158 -18.96 7.40 4.73
C GLY A 158 -18.16 6.50 3.78
N ASP A 159 -17.12 5.80 4.26
CA ASP A 159 -16.26 4.98 3.41
C ASP A 159 -16.00 3.55 3.92
N ILE A 160 -16.59 3.19 5.06
CA ILE A 160 -16.78 1.80 5.49
C ILE A 160 -18.28 1.50 5.42
N ASN A 161 -18.64 0.39 4.78
CA ASN A 161 -20.01 -0.06 4.63
C ASN A 161 -20.21 -1.42 5.30
N GLY A 162 -21.42 -1.69 5.79
CA GLY A 162 -21.73 -2.99 6.36
C GLY A 162 -23.22 -3.31 6.44
N ILE A 163 -23.54 -4.59 6.26
CA ILE A 163 -24.90 -5.13 6.36
C ILE A 163 -24.81 -6.57 6.87
N ASN A 164 -25.74 -6.98 7.74
CA ASN A 164 -25.79 -8.33 8.32
C ASN A 164 -24.47 -8.79 8.98
N GLY A 165 -23.74 -7.86 9.59
CA GLY A 165 -22.48 -8.12 10.29
C GLY A 165 -21.23 -8.22 9.41
N GLN A 166 -21.37 -8.22 8.09
CA GLN A 166 -20.24 -8.18 7.15
C GLN A 166 -19.92 -6.74 6.73
N THR A 167 -18.64 -6.46 6.49
CA THR A 167 -18.13 -5.12 6.16
C THR A 167 -17.27 -5.10 4.90
N TRP A 168 -17.32 -3.97 4.17
CA TRP A 168 -16.60 -3.71 2.92
C TRP A 168 -16.09 -2.26 2.92
N SER A 169 -14.97 -2.05 2.24
CA SER A 169 -14.41 -0.71 2.04
C SER A 169 -13.35 -0.74 0.96
N LYS A 170 -13.21 0.36 0.22
CA LYS A 170 -12.05 0.61 -0.65
C LYS A 170 -10.70 0.42 0.05
N HIS A 171 -10.64 0.56 1.38
CA HIS A 171 -9.42 0.36 2.17
C HIS A 171 -9.06 -1.12 2.41
N TYR A 172 -10.00 -2.04 2.18
CA TYR A 172 -9.88 -3.46 2.50
C TYR A 172 -9.24 -4.25 1.36
N SER A 173 -8.02 -3.86 0.98
CA SER A 173 -7.23 -4.50 -0.08
C SER A 173 -6.35 -5.66 0.42
N GLY A 174 -6.23 -5.82 1.74
CA GLY A 174 -5.32 -6.78 2.36
C GLY A 174 -5.58 -8.25 2.00
N LYS A 175 -6.81 -8.62 1.64
CA LYS A 175 -7.16 -9.99 1.25
C LYS A 175 -6.53 -10.40 -0.08
N LYS A 176 -6.57 -9.50 -1.07
CA LYS A 176 -6.21 -9.81 -2.46
C LYS A 176 -4.81 -9.36 -2.86
N TYR A 177 -4.36 -8.22 -2.34
CA TYR A 177 -3.12 -7.58 -2.79
C TYR A 177 -2.09 -7.39 -1.67
N GLY A 178 -2.51 -7.36 -0.40
CA GLY A 178 -1.59 -7.20 0.71
C GLY A 178 -0.92 -5.82 0.75
N ARG A 179 0.40 -5.80 0.93
CA ARG A 179 1.22 -4.58 1.05
C ARG A 179 1.67 -4.09 -0.32
N THR A 180 2.14 -2.85 -0.37
CA THR A 180 2.74 -2.24 -1.59
C THR A 180 3.81 -3.11 -2.23
N MET A 181 4.65 -3.78 -1.42
CA MET A 181 5.67 -4.68 -1.92
C MET A 181 5.14 -6.02 -2.47
N ASP A 182 3.91 -6.42 -2.14
CA ASP A 182 3.35 -7.75 -2.44
C ASP A 182 2.65 -7.82 -3.81
N TYR A 183 2.35 -6.67 -4.43
CA TYR A 183 1.71 -6.63 -5.75
C TYR A 183 2.48 -5.79 -6.77
N ASP A 184 2.36 -6.20 -8.04
CA ASP A 184 2.86 -5.43 -9.19
C ASP A 184 1.72 -4.74 -9.96
N TRP A 185 0.48 -5.17 -9.76
CA TRP A 185 -0.69 -4.63 -10.44
C TRP A 185 -1.97 -4.84 -9.63
N VAL A 186 -2.99 -4.05 -9.95
CA VAL A 186 -4.38 -4.25 -9.53
C VAL A 186 -5.29 -4.27 -10.76
N GLY A 187 -6.38 -5.01 -10.73
CA GLY A 187 -7.24 -5.07 -11.91
C GLY A 187 -8.54 -5.82 -11.73
N TYR A 188 -9.25 -5.93 -12.84
CA TYR A 188 -10.47 -6.72 -13.02
C TYR A 188 -10.39 -7.52 -14.32
N THR A 189 -11.04 -8.68 -14.32
CA THR A 189 -11.04 -9.61 -15.44
C THR A 189 -12.45 -10.13 -15.70
N ASN A 190 -12.76 -10.42 -16.95
CA ASN A 190 -13.89 -11.25 -17.35
C ASN A 190 -13.45 -12.19 -18.49
N ASN A 191 -14.38 -12.93 -19.09
CA ASN A 191 -14.07 -13.90 -20.15
C ASN A 191 -13.45 -13.28 -21.42
N ASN A 192 -13.58 -11.96 -21.60
CA ASN A 192 -13.17 -11.25 -22.82
C ASN A 192 -11.93 -10.37 -22.60
N VAL A 193 -11.74 -9.85 -21.39
CA VAL A 193 -10.72 -8.83 -21.12
C VAL A 193 -10.10 -8.96 -19.73
N GLY A 194 -8.82 -8.64 -19.64
CA GLY A 194 -8.16 -8.24 -18.41
C GLY A 194 -7.81 -6.76 -18.48
N MET A 195 -8.22 -5.98 -17.49
CA MET A 195 -7.89 -4.56 -17.36
C MET A 195 -7.09 -4.37 -16.07
N TYR A 196 -5.85 -3.91 -16.22
CA TYR A 196 -4.89 -3.82 -15.14
C TYR A 196 -4.30 -2.42 -15.04
N LEU A 197 -4.16 -1.93 -13.81
CA LEU A 197 -3.28 -0.82 -13.48
C LEU A 197 -2.02 -1.41 -12.84
N ILE A 198 -0.96 -1.47 -13.63
CA ILE A 198 0.37 -1.90 -13.20
C ILE A 198 1.00 -0.75 -12.41
N ARG A 199 1.42 -1.06 -11.20
CA ARG A 199 1.97 -0.12 -10.23
C ARG A 199 3.29 0.44 -10.73
N SER A 200 3.52 1.73 -10.54
CA SER A 200 4.85 2.32 -10.76
C SER A 200 5.87 1.78 -9.75
N ASN A 201 7.15 2.16 -9.88
CA ASN A 201 8.16 1.74 -8.90
C ASN A 201 7.93 2.35 -7.49
N HIS A 202 6.97 3.28 -7.35
CA HIS A 202 6.63 3.97 -6.11
C HIS A 202 7.79 4.76 -5.52
N GLU A 203 8.76 5.18 -6.35
CA GLU A 203 9.94 5.87 -5.83
C GLU A 203 9.60 7.20 -5.19
N LYS A 204 8.60 7.92 -5.70
CA LYS A 204 8.10 9.15 -5.08
C LYS A 204 6.89 8.92 -4.19
N ALA A 205 6.44 7.67 -4.03
CA ALA A 205 5.28 7.39 -3.19
C ALA A 205 5.62 7.50 -1.69
N SER A 206 4.63 7.59 -0.82
CA SER A 206 4.78 7.59 0.64
C SER A 206 4.35 6.26 1.26
N GLY A 207 4.93 5.92 2.42
CA GLY A 207 4.51 4.81 3.28
C GLY A 207 5.44 3.58 3.28
N GLY A 208 6.42 3.52 2.37
CA GLY A 208 7.38 2.42 2.30
C GLY A 208 6.79 1.08 1.81
N PRO A 209 7.58 -0.01 1.90
CA PRO A 209 7.22 -1.30 1.30
C PRO A 209 5.96 -1.95 1.89
N PHE A 210 5.67 -1.68 3.16
CA PHE A 210 4.61 -2.35 3.92
C PHE A 210 3.29 -1.58 3.92
N PHE A 211 3.23 -0.44 3.25
CA PHE A 211 2.04 0.39 3.19
C PHE A 211 0.86 -0.36 2.55
N ARG A 212 -0.33 -0.15 3.11
CA ARG A 212 -1.62 -0.67 2.62
C ARG A 212 -2.54 0.52 2.37
N SER A 213 -3.21 0.52 1.22
CA SER A 213 -4.04 1.65 0.80
C SER A 213 -5.22 1.20 -0.06
N LEU A 214 -6.06 2.16 -0.41
CA LEU A 214 -7.14 2.01 -1.37
C LEU A 214 -6.59 1.92 -2.80
N ILE A 215 -6.51 0.70 -3.31
CA ILE A 215 -5.96 0.43 -4.64
C ILE A 215 -7.04 -0.03 -5.63
N ARG A 216 -8.21 -0.41 -5.10
CA ARG A 216 -9.43 -0.66 -5.86
C ARG A 216 -10.66 -0.21 -5.07
N ARG A 217 -11.75 -0.02 -5.78
CA ARG A 217 -13.10 0.12 -5.22
C ARG A 217 -14.08 -0.48 -6.20
N GLY A 218 -15.12 -1.14 -5.70
CA GLY A 218 -16.22 -1.66 -6.51
C GLY A 218 -17.58 -1.32 -5.91
N GLY A 219 -18.63 -1.47 -6.71
CA GLY A 219 -20.01 -1.32 -6.28
C GLY A 219 -20.97 -1.06 -7.45
N PRO A 220 -22.26 -0.82 -7.17
CA PRO A 220 -23.30 -0.60 -8.20
C PRO A 220 -23.01 0.58 -9.13
N GLY A 221 -22.27 1.58 -8.64
CA GLY A 221 -21.86 2.73 -9.44
C GLY A 221 -20.77 2.44 -10.47
N GLY A 222 -20.13 1.26 -10.39
CA GLY A 222 -19.00 0.81 -11.20
C GLY A 222 -17.66 0.77 -10.43
N PRO A 223 -16.65 0.06 -10.97
CA PRO A 223 -15.35 -0.08 -10.33
C PRO A 223 -14.39 1.09 -10.56
N ASP A 224 -13.47 1.29 -9.62
CA ASP A 224 -12.30 2.16 -9.73
C ASP A 224 -11.01 1.34 -9.52
N LEU A 225 -9.93 1.72 -10.21
CA LEU A 225 -8.55 1.32 -9.90
C LEU A 225 -7.74 2.57 -9.54
N TYR A 226 -6.82 2.45 -8.59
CA TYR A 226 -6.01 3.57 -8.10
C TYR A 226 -4.52 3.24 -8.17
N ASP A 227 -3.71 4.23 -8.54
CA ASP A 227 -2.31 4.28 -8.11
C ASP A 227 -2.15 5.43 -7.12
N ILE A 228 -1.78 5.08 -5.89
CA ILE A 228 -1.71 6.02 -4.76
C ILE A 228 -0.26 6.46 -4.59
N TYR A 229 -0.03 7.74 -4.84
CA TYR A 229 1.28 8.39 -4.70
C TYR A 229 1.50 8.87 -3.27
N GLN A 230 0.47 9.44 -2.65
CA GLN A 230 0.54 9.84 -1.25
C GLN A 230 -0.84 9.68 -0.62
N TYR A 231 -0.89 9.20 0.60
CA TYR A 231 -2.13 9.15 1.36
C TYR A 231 -1.80 9.10 2.84
N ASN A 232 -2.21 10.10 3.61
CA ASN A 232 -1.79 10.24 5.01
C ASN A 232 -2.46 9.23 5.97
N MET A 233 -3.05 8.14 5.48
CA MET A 233 -3.85 7.22 6.29
C MET A 233 -2.96 6.27 7.10
N GLY A 234 -2.90 6.47 8.41
CA GLY A 234 -2.16 5.64 9.36
C GLY A 234 -0.64 5.72 9.26
N HIS A 235 -0.05 6.77 8.70
CA HIS A 235 1.41 6.94 8.70
C HIS A 235 1.86 8.39 8.72
N THR A 236 3.15 8.61 9.04
CA THR A 236 3.80 9.93 9.09
C THR A 236 4.84 10.16 7.98
N ASP A 237 4.96 9.24 7.01
CA ASP A 237 5.89 9.43 5.89
C ASP A 237 5.55 10.67 5.05
N THR A 238 6.59 11.39 4.65
CA THR A 238 6.47 12.66 3.93
C THR A 238 5.99 12.44 2.51
N MET A 239 5.22 13.40 1.98
CA MET A 239 4.99 13.51 0.55
C MET A 239 6.31 13.77 -0.18
N ARG A 240 6.64 12.98 -1.21
CA ARG A 240 7.80 13.23 -2.07
C ARG A 240 7.35 13.90 -3.36
N LEU A 241 8.12 14.89 -3.79
CA LEU A 241 7.87 15.67 -5.00
C LEU A 241 8.68 15.11 -6.18
N GLY A 242 8.27 15.49 -7.38
CA GLY A 242 8.85 15.08 -8.65
C GLY A 242 7.96 14.13 -9.44
N LEU A 243 8.57 13.45 -10.40
CA LEU A 243 7.91 12.53 -11.32
C LEU A 243 7.55 11.21 -10.63
N GLN A 244 6.25 10.93 -10.55
CA GLN A 244 5.68 9.61 -10.32
C GLN A 244 5.45 8.89 -11.65
N GLY A 245 5.62 7.58 -11.64
CA GLY A 245 5.35 6.72 -12.78
C GLY A 245 6.58 6.02 -13.38
N PRO A 246 6.40 5.31 -14.51
CA PRO A 246 5.10 5.07 -15.11
C PRO A 246 4.26 4.12 -14.24
N SER A 247 3.00 4.47 -14.01
CA SER A 247 1.96 3.44 -13.85
C SER A 247 1.52 3.02 -15.24
N VAL A 248 1.02 1.81 -15.44
CA VAL A 248 0.61 1.35 -16.78
C VAL A 248 -0.82 0.84 -16.74
N LEU A 249 -1.73 1.51 -17.44
CA LEU A 249 -3.01 0.89 -17.81
C LEU A 249 -2.71 -0.12 -18.92
N HIS A 250 -3.01 -1.38 -18.69
CA HIS A 250 -2.72 -2.49 -19.60
C HIS A 250 -3.95 -3.35 -19.80
N PHE A 251 -4.26 -3.63 -21.07
CA PHE A 251 -5.32 -4.55 -21.45
C PHE A 251 -4.77 -5.86 -22.02
N THR A 252 -5.50 -6.94 -21.79
CA THR A 252 -5.21 -8.26 -22.34
C THR A 252 -6.49 -8.93 -22.82
N ASP A 253 -6.39 -9.74 -23.87
CA ASP A 253 -7.51 -10.55 -24.34
C ASP A 253 -7.83 -11.71 -23.39
N LYS A 254 -9.10 -12.10 -23.35
CA LYS A 254 -9.62 -13.29 -22.65
C LYS A 254 -9.27 -13.34 -21.16
N GLY A 255 -9.12 -12.19 -20.51
CA GLY A 255 -8.77 -12.12 -19.09
C GLY A 255 -7.36 -12.63 -18.76
N ALA A 256 -6.46 -12.74 -19.74
CA ALA A 256 -5.10 -13.21 -19.51
C ALA A 256 -4.34 -12.35 -18.49
N ALA A 257 -3.32 -12.92 -17.84
CA ALA A 257 -2.49 -12.19 -16.88
C ALA A 257 -1.71 -11.05 -17.56
N PRO A 258 -1.43 -9.93 -16.86
CA PRO A 258 -0.68 -8.83 -17.43
C PRO A 258 0.76 -9.23 -17.75
N ASN A 259 1.33 -8.61 -18.79
CA ASN A 259 2.71 -8.86 -19.18
C ASN A 259 3.70 -8.48 -18.06
N SER A 260 4.40 -9.48 -17.50
CA SER A 260 5.32 -9.24 -16.38
C SER A 260 6.54 -8.38 -16.71
N ASN A 261 6.86 -8.17 -17.99
CA ASN A 261 7.89 -7.22 -18.42
C ASN A 261 7.47 -5.75 -18.25
N LEU A 262 6.22 -5.48 -17.88
CA LEU A 262 5.75 -4.14 -17.51
C LEU A 262 5.84 -3.88 -16.00
N PHE A 263 6.11 -4.91 -15.19
CA PHE A 263 6.16 -4.76 -13.74
C PHE A 263 7.37 -3.94 -13.35
N ALA A 264 7.21 -2.98 -12.44
CA ALA A 264 8.25 -2.00 -12.10
C ALA A 264 9.61 -2.61 -11.69
N ARG A 265 9.62 -3.86 -11.20
CA ARG A 265 10.84 -4.59 -10.80
C ARG A 265 11.60 -5.23 -11.97
N LYS A 266 10.96 -5.37 -13.13
CA LYS A 266 11.49 -6.05 -14.32
C LYS A 266 11.57 -5.15 -15.55
N ALA A 267 10.73 -4.13 -15.61
CA ALA A 267 10.52 -3.36 -16.81
C ALA A 267 11.77 -2.59 -17.25
N ASP A 268 12.04 -2.63 -18.55
CA ASP A 268 13.02 -1.79 -19.21
C ASP A 268 12.34 -0.54 -19.77
N TRP A 269 12.65 0.58 -19.11
CA TRP A 269 12.12 1.89 -19.42
C TRP A 269 13.10 2.78 -20.20
N GLY A 270 14.22 2.25 -20.69
CA GLY A 270 15.26 3.04 -21.36
C GLY A 270 14.80 3.80 -22.61
N TRP A 271 13.71 3.37 -23.25
CA TRP A 271 13.14 4.08 -24.40
C TRP A 271 12.45 5.41 -24.03
N PHE A 272 12.12 5.65 -22.76
CA PHE A 272 11.64 6.96 -22.30
C PHE A 272 12.73 8.03 -22.32
N ASP A 273 14.01 7.64 -22.35
CA ASP A 273 15.15 8.57 -22.34
C ASP A 273 15.11 9.57 -23.51
N ALA A 274 14.48 9.19 -24.62
CA ALA A 274 14.33 10.03 -25.81
C ALA A 274 13.06 10.90 -25.84
N LEU A 275 12.17 10.78 -24.84
CA LEU A 275 10.84 11.40 -24.89
C LEU A 275 10.73 12.72 -24.13
N GLU A 276 11.81 13.21 -23.53
CA GLU A 276 11.83 14.49 -22.81
C GLU A 276 10.70 14.61 -21.76
N ILE A 277 10.42 13.51 -21.05
CA ILE A 277 9.40 13.50 -19.98
C ILE A 277 9.92 14.35 -18.82
N ASP A 278 9.18 15.39 -18.44
CA ASP A 278 9.59 16.32 -17.39
C ASP A 278 9.82 15.60 -16.05
N GLY A 279 11.02 15.70 -15.49
CA GLY A 279 11.43 15.01 -14.27
C GLY A 279 11.89 13.56 -14.45
N TRP A 280 11.94 13.05 -15.69
CA TRP A 280 12.50 11.72 -15.97
C TRP A 280 14.01 11.70 -15.72
N VAL A 281 14.46 10.71 -14.97
CA VAL A 281 15.88 10.46 -14.71
C VAL A 281 16.24 9.13 -15.37
N PRO A 282 17.09 9.13 -16.42
CA PRO A 282 17.44 7.92 -17.15
C PRO A 282 18.30 6.99 -16.28
N ALA A 283 18.38 5.71 -16.67
CA ALA A 283 19.15 4.71 -15.93
C ALA A 283 20.63 5.11 -15.75
N SER A 284 21.22 5.77 -16.74
CA SER A 284 22.61 6.28 -16.71
C SER A 284 22.88 7.34 -15.65
N LYS A 285 21.82 7.97 -15.11
CA LYS A 285 21.91 8.98 -14.04
C LYS A 285 21.49 8.44 -12.68
N ARG A 286 21.22 7.14 -12.58
CA ARG A 286 20.85 6.45 -11.35
C ARG A 286 22.01 5.60 -10.83
N GLY A 287 21.99 5.32 -9.55
CA GLY A 287 22.96 4.45 -8.88
C GLY A 287 22.31 3.20 -8.32
N ALA A 288 23.06 2.52 -7.46
CA ALA A 288 22.61 1.36 -6.72
C ALA A 288 23.29 1.26 -5.35
N VAL A 289 22.73 0.41 -4.50
CA VAL A 289 23.39 -0.13 -3.30
C VAL A 289 23.30 -1.64 -3.33
N ALA A 290 24.36 -2.32 -2.89
CA ALA A 290 24.39 -3.76 -2.74
C ALA A 290 25.09 -4.16 -1.45
N GLY A 291 24.62 -5.23 -0.80
CA GLY A 291 25.24 -5.80 0.38
C GLY A 291 25.55 -7.28 0.20
N VAL A 292 26.64 -7.74 0.83
CA VAL A 292 27.08 -9.14 0.75
C VAL A 292 26.19 -10.11 1.52
N GLY A 293 25.43 -9.62 2.51
CA GLY A 293 24.50 -10.44 3.29
C GLY A 293 23.95 -9.75 4.53
N LEU A 294 23.10 -10.48 5.25
CA LEU A 294 22.58 -10.13 6.58
C LEU A 294 23.01 -11.21 7.57
N ALA A 295 23.49 -10.81 8.75
CA ALA A 295 23.82 -11.69 9.87
C ALA A 295 22.76 -11.59 10.97
N ASN A 296 22.70 -12.62 11.82
CA ASN A 296 21.70 -12.76 12.88
C ASN A 296 20.25 -12.79 12.35
N MET A 297 20.04 -13.39 11.16
CA MET A 297 18.71 -13.60 10.62
C MET A 297 17.97 -14.70 11.41
N LYS A 298 16.67 -14.53 11.61
CA LYS A 298 15.79 -15.53 12.22
C LYS A 298 15.12 -16.36 11.12
N ALA A 299 15.17 -17.68 11.26
CA ALA A 299 14.55 -18.59 10.31
C ALA A 299 13.02 -18.39 10.28
N GLY A 300 12.41 -18.55 9.11
CA GLY A 300 10.96 -18.41 8.92
C GLY A 300 10.46 -16.98 8.71
N PHE A 301 11.33 -15.97 8.75
CA PHE A 301 10.97 -14.57 8.52
C PHE A 301 11.49 -14.05 7.17
N GLN A 302 10.68 -13.21 6.50
CA GLN A 302 11.13 -12.44 5.33
C GLN A 302 12.00 -11.28 5.80
N TYR A 303 13.11 -11.01 5.11
CA TYR A 303 13.87 -9.79 5.33
C TYR A 303 13.74 -8.84 4.15
N VAL A 304 13.64 -7.55 4.44
CA VAL A 304 13.53 -6.48 3.44
C VAL A 304 14.58 -5.43 3.75
N VAL A 305 15.34 -5.02 2.74
CA VAL A 305 16.22 -3.84 2.82
C VAL A 305 15.51 -2.71 2.09
N ALA A 306 15.34 -1.57 2.75
CA ALA A 306 14.70 -0.40 2.18
C ALA A 306 15.61 0.84 2.28
N LEU A 307 15.42 1.75 1.34
CA LEU A 307 15.99 3.08 1.33
C LEU A 307 14.87 4.09 1.48
N LYS A 308 15.11 5.14 2.27
CA LYS A 308 14.18 6.24 2.47
C LYS A 308 14.91 7.57 2.57
N SER A 309 14.44 8.55 1.82
CA SER A 309 14.78 9.97 1.99
C SER A 309 13.53 10.82 1.76
N ASN A 310 13.64 12.14 1.90
CA ASN A 310 12.56 13.06 1.51
C ASN A 310 12.40 13.13 -0.02
N GLN A 311 13.34 12.58 -0.79
CA GLN A 311 13.34 12.61 -2.26
C GLN A 311 12.79 11.33 -2.86
N ALA A 312 13.12 10.17 -2.31
CA ALA A 312 12.67 8.89 -2.85
C ALA A 312 12.66 7.76 -1.82
N GLN A 313 11.99 6.66 -2.15
CA GLN A 313 12.00 5.39 -1.42
C GLN A 313 12.22 4.21 -2.37
N TYR A 314 12.89 3.16 -1.89
CA TYR A 314 13.18 1.94 -2.64
C TYR A 314 13.25 0.74 -1.69
N TRP A 315 13.09 -0.47 -2.21
CA TRP A 315 13.26 -1.68 -1.39
C TRP A 315 13.59 -2.91 -2.23
N THR A 316 14.11 -3.93 -1.56
CA THR A 316 14.30 -5.28 -2.09
C THR A 316 14.17 -6.31 -0.98
N THR A 317 13.79 -7.54 -1.32
CA THR A 317 13.85 -8.66 -0.38
C THR A 317 15.29 -9.16 -0.25
N ALA A 318 15.67 -9.63 0.94
CA ALA A 318 17.00 -10.16 1.22
C ALA A 318 16.91 -11.58 1.80
N THR A 319 17.51 -12.54 1.11
CA THR A 319 17.70 -13.93 1.58
C THR A 319 19.18 -14.31 1.69
N GLY A 320 20.07 -13.33 1.50
CA GLY A 320 21.50 -13.46 1.36
C GLY A 320 22.06 -12.12 0.85
N ALA A 321 22.95 -12.16 -0.14
CA ALA A 321 23.35 -10.95 -0.84
C ALA A 321 22.13 -10.24 -1.46
N TRP A 322 22.12 -8.91 -1.43
CA TRP A 322 20.98 -8.10 -1.83
C TRP A 322 21.43 -6.88 -2.64
N ARG A 323 20.54 -6.37 -3.48
CA ARG A 323 20.79 -5.19 -4.32
C ARG A 323 19.51 -4.38 -4.53
N ILE A 324 19.65 -3.06 -4.41
CA ILE A 324 18.64 -2.07 -4.82
C ILE A 324 19.29 -1.21 -5.91
N ALA A 325 18.75 -1.25 -7.13
CA ALA A 325 19.27 -0.54 -8.29
C ALA A 325 18.26 0.49 -8.81
N GLY A 326 18.69 1.36 -9.73
CA GLY A 326 17.82 2.40 -10.30
C GLY A 326 17.51 3.52 -9.30
N VAL A 327 18.35 3.69 -8.29
CA VAL A 327 18.15 4.64 -7.19
C VAL A 327 18.59 6.04 -7.62
N LEU A 328 17.77 7.05 -7.36
CA LEU A 328 18.16 8.45 -7.58
C LEU A 328 19.40 8.79 -6.73
N PRO A 329 20.40 9.52 -7.25
CA PRO A 329 21.53 9.96 -6.44
C PRO A 329 21.11 10.77 -5.22
N GLY A 330 21.80 10.59 -4.10
CA GLY A 330 21.50 11.27 -2.83
C GLY A 330 21.80 10.42 -1.61
N SER A 331 21.55 10.99 -0.43
CA SER A 331 21.69 10.33 0.86
C SER A 331 20.37 9.72 1.31
N TYR A 332 20.41 8.48 1.78
CA TYR A 332 19.24 7.70 2.20
C TYR A 332 19.47 7.09 3.58
N THR A 333 18.42 7.02 4.37
CA THR A 333 18.32 6.07 5.47
C THR A 333 18.16 4.67 4.87
N LEU A 334 19.08 3.76 5.21
CA LEU A 334 18.98 2.35 4.90
C LEU A 334 18.43 1.63 6.13
N THR A 335 17.35 0.87 5.93
CA THR A 335 16.73 0.07 7.00
C THR A 335 16.64 -1.39 6.58
N VAL A 336 17.03 -2.30 7.46
CA VAL A 336 16.76 -3.74 7.33
C VAL A 336 15.59 -4.08 8.22
N TYR A 337 14.59 -4.74 7.65
CA TYR A 337 13.41 -5.21 8.35
C TYR A 337 13.41 -6.73 8.46
N LYS A 338 13.08 -7.27 9.64
CA LYS A 338 12.64 -8.66 9.81
C LYS A 338 11.11 -8.63 9.82
N SER A 339 10.48 -9.28 8.85
CA SER A 339 9.08 -9.04 8.48
C SER A 339 8.83 -7.54 8.26
N GLU A 340 8.17 -6.86 9.20
CA GLU A 340 7.91 -5.43 9.16
C GLU A 340 8.64 -4.68 10.31
N LEU A 341 9.43 -5.35 11.14
CA LEU A 341 10.19 -4.73 12.25
C LEU A 341 11.58 -4.27 11.81
N GLU A 342 11.90 -3.00 12.07
CA GLU A 342 13.22 -2.42 11.91
C GLU A 342 14.25 -3.12 12.83
N VAL A 343 15.22 -3.83 12.25
CA VAL A 343 16.28 -4.54 12.98
C VAL A 343 17.69 -4.02 12.65
N HIS A 344 17.79 -3.02 11.77
CA HIS A 344 19.01 -2.26 11.54
C HIS A 344 18.68 -0.96 10.84
N THR A 345 19.36 0.13 11.21
CA THR A 345 19.28 1.41 10.51
C THR A 345 20.67 2.02 10.35
N SER A 346 20.97 2.53 9.16
CA SER A 346 22.20 3.28 8.86
C SER A 346 21.92 4.31 7.75
N THR A 347 22.95 5.02 7.28
CA THR A 347 22.86 5.94 6.14
C THR A 347 23.70 5.44 4.97
N VAL A 348 23.28 5.73 3.75
CA VAL A 348 24.02 5.44 2.51
C VAL A 348 23.90 6.55 1.48
N ASP A 349 25.02 6.89 0.86
CA ASP A 349 25.07 7.82 -0.26
C ASP A 349 25.11 7.05 -1.58
N ILE A 350 24.28 7.47 -2.53
CA ILE A 350 24.16 6.88 -3.85
C ILE A 350 24.64 7.90 -4.88
N THR A 351 25.54 7.48 -5.76
CA THR A 351 26.04 8.28 -6.87
C THR A 351 25.54 7.72 -8.21
N ALA A 352 25.35 8.59 -9.20
CA ALA A 352 24.99 8.18 -10.56
C ALA A 352 26.06 7.23 -11.15
N GLY A 353 25.62 6.14 -11.79
CA GLY A 353 26.50 5.11 -12.36
C GLY A 353 27.25 4.24 -11.35
N GLY A 354 27.21 4.59 -10.05
CA GLY A 354 27.91 3.88 -8.99
C GLY A 354 27.06 2.81 -8.30
N THR A 355 27.73 1.87 -7.64
CA THR A 355 27.11 0.98 -6.65
C THR A 355 27.78 1.21 -5.30
N ALA A 356 27.03 1.71 -4.32
CA ALA A 356 27.47 1.73 -2.93
C ALA A 356 27.48 0.30 -2.38
N THR A 357 28.61 -0.15 -1.85
CA THR A 357 28.76 -1.51 -1.31
C THR A 357 28.62 -1.54 0.20
N ARG A 358 27.94 -2.55 0.73
CA ARG A 358 27.82 -2.82 2.16
C ARG A 358 28.41 -4.19 2.50
N ASN A 359 29.23 -4.22 3.53
CA ASN A 359 29.60 -5.46 4.19
C ASN A 359 28.37 -6.10 4.84
N THR A 360 28.53 -7.29 5.40
CA THR A 360 27.45 -7.99 6.10
C THR A 360 26.86 -7.09 7.19
N ILE A 361 25.55 -6.85 7.12
CA ILE A 361 24.83 -6.08 8.12
C ILE A 361 24.36 -7.05 9.20
N THR A 362 24.75 -6.80 10.45
CA THR A 362 24.25 -7.60 11.59
C THR A 362 22.94 -7.01 12.10
N CYS A 363 21.89 -7.82 12.12
CA CYS A 363 20.58 -7.43 12.63
C CYS A 363 20.60 -7.40 14.17
N ALA A 364 20.08 -6.33 14.76
CA ALA A 364 19.81 -6.19 16.18
C ALA A 364 18.31 -6.41 16.43
N ASP A 365 17.98 -7.60 16.90
CA ASP A 365 16.60 -8.05 17.05
C ASP A 365 16.17 -7.95 18.53
N PRO A 366 15.07 -7.26 18.87
CA PRO A 366 14.56 -7.24 20.25
C PRO A 366 14.31 -8.64 20.81
N ALA A 367 14.05 -9.63 19.95
CA ALA A 367 13.85 -11.02 20.32
C ALA A 367 15.08 -11.68 20.99
N ASP A 368 16.28 -11.12 20.81
CA ASP A 368 17.54 -11.66 21.34
C ASP A 368 17.72 -11.45 22.85
N ALA A 369 16.89 -10.60 23.47
CA ALA A 369 16.95 -10.41 24.91
C ALA A 369 16.53 -11.69 25.66
N ALA A 370 17.24 -12.00 26.74
CA ALA A 370 16.82 -13.02 27.70
C ALA A 370 15.55 -12.55 28.42
N VAL A 371 14.45 -13.24 28.14
CA VAL A 371 13.13 -12.93 28.70
C VAL A 371 12.76 -13.90 29.81
N ILE A 372 11.95 -13.41 30.76
CA ILE A 372 11.21 -14.24 31.72
C ILE A 372 10.03 -14.89 30.98
N TRP A 373 9.32 -14.12 30.18
CA TRP A 373 8.24 -14.58 29.31
C TRP A 373 8.01 -13.60 28.15
N ARG A 374 7.39 -14.09 27.07
CA ARG A 374 6.98 -13.31 25.89
C ARG A 374 5.61 -13.78 25.39
N ILE A 375 4.81 -12.83 24.91
CA ILE A 375 3.57 -13.04 24.15
C ILE A 375 3.79 -12.45 22.75
N GLY A 376 3.50 -13.23 21.71
CA GLY A 376 3.73 -12.82 20.32
C GLY A 376 5.19 -12.93 19.90
N GLU A 377 5.50 -12.37 18.74
CA GLU A 377 6.81 -12.37 18.10
C GLU A 377 7.19 -10.95 17.70
N TRP A 378 8.46 -10.58 17.88
CA TRP A 378 8.96 -9.27 17.44
C TRP A 378 9.11 -9.24 15.92
N ASP A 379 8.03 -8.98 15.17
CA ASP A 379 8.04 -9.03 13.70
C ASP A 379 7.41 -7.80 13.04
N GLY A 380 7.00 -6.83 13.85
CA GLY A 380 6.44 -5.55 13.41
C GLY A 380 4.99 -5.69 12.97
N THR A 381 4.29 -6.74 13.41
CA THR A 381 2.91 -7.05 13.03
C THR A 381 2.14 -7.63 14.21
N PRO A 382 0.81 -7.49 14.25
CA PRO A 382 -0.04 -8.17 15.24
C PRO A 382 -0.25 -9.66 14.97
N LYS A 383 0.56 -10.29 14.11
CA LYS A 383 0.35 -11.67 13.65
C LYS A 383 0.34 -12.65 14.83
N GLY A 384 -0.60 -13.58 14.81
CA GLY A 384 -0.75 -14.62 15.83
C GLY A 384 -1.56 -14.20 17.06
N PHE A 385 -1.79 -12.91 17.27
CA PHE A 385 -2.73 -12.42 18.28
C PHE A 385 -4.19 -12.68 17.87
N LEU A 386 -5.13 -12.52 18.80
CA LEU A 386 -6.57 -12.64 18.54
C LEU A 386 -6.96 -11.77 17.34
N ASN A 387 -7.74 -12.35 16.43
CA ASN A 387 -8.15 -11.79 15.13
C ASN A 387 -7.05 -11.67 14.06
N PHE A 388 -5.79 -11.98 14.37
CA PHE A 388 -4.64 -11.93 13.46
C PHE A 388 -3.96 -13.29 13.26
N GLY A 389 -4.65 -14.39 13.57
CA GLY A 389 -4.16 -15.75 13.34
C GLY A 389 -4.24 -16.21 11.87
N ASP A 390 -5.14 -15.61 11.09
CA ASP A 390 -5.35 -15.98 9.69
C ASP A 390 -4.29 -15.38 8.76
N THR A 391 -4.07 -16.02 7.62
CA THR A 391 -3.24 -15.48 6.52
C THR A 391 -4.08 -15.46 5.24
N PRO A 392 -4.43 -14.28 4.70
CA PRO A 392 -4.15 -12.93 5.21
C PRO A 392 -4.87 -12.61 6.54
N MET A 393 -4.36 -11.64 7.30
CA MET A 393 -4.92 -11.25 8.59
C MET A 393 -6.25 -10.49 8.42
N LYS A 394 -7.33 -10.98 9.02
CA LYS A 394 -8.70 -10.47 8.83
C LYS A 394 -8.84 -8.95 8.95
N PRO A 395 -8.28 -8.27 9.97
CA PRO A 395 -8.42 -6.81 10.10
C PRO A 395 -7.73 -5.99 9.01
N THR A 396 -6.97 -6.61 8.10
CA THR A 396 -6.46 -5.95 6.88
C THR A 396 -7.50 -5.87 5.76
N TYR A 397 -8.64 -6.54 5.91
CA TYR A 397 -9.69 -6.60 4.89
C TYR A 397 -11.12 -6.64 5.43
N MET A 398 -11.33 -6.35 6.72
CA MET A 398 -12.65 -6.11 7.29
C MET A 398 -12.56 -5.19 8.50
N HIS A 399 -13.66 -4.53 8.81
CA HIS A 399 -13.75 -3.62 9.95
C HIS A 399 -13.64 -4.37 11.28
N PRO A 400 -13.06 -3.79 12.34
CA PRO A 400 -13.06 -4.39 13.68
C PRO A 400 -14.44 -4.78 14.23
N SER A 401 -15.53 -4.19 13.75
CA SER A 401 -16.90 -4.56 14.14
C SER A 401 -17.50 -5.73 13.35
N ASP A 402 -16.78 -6.30 12.40
CA ASP A 402 -17.27 -7.38 11.54
C ASP A 402 -17.54 -8.64 12.36
N SER A 403 -18.71 -9.27 12.20
CA SER A 403 -19.15 -10.41 13.00
C SER A 403 -18.34 -11.68 12.77
N ARG A 404 -17.50 -11.71 11.72
CA ARG A 404 -16.55 -12.81 11.44
C ARG A 404 -15.29 -12.73 12.30
N LEU A 405 -15.08 -11.63 13.01
CA LEU A 405 -14.04 -11.49 14.02
C LEU A 405 -14.52 -12.04 15.36
N ALA A 406 -13.60 -12.60 16.13
CA ALA A 406 -13.86 -12.94 17.52
C ALA A 406 -14.05 -11.65 18.34
N ASN A 407 -14.81 -11.76 19.44
CA ASN A 407 -14.99 -10.66 20.37
C ASN A 407 -13.64 -10.16 20.89
N TRP A 408 -13.35 -8.87 20.69
CA TRP A 408 -12.11 -8.22 21.11
C TRP A 408 -11.92 -8.20 22.63
N ASN A 409 -13.00 -8.19 23.40
CA ASN A 409 -12.95 -8.26 24.85
C ASN A 409 -12.86 -9.72 25.30
N ILE A 410 -11.63 -10.24 25.33
CA ILE A 410 -11.29 -11.58 25.80
C ILE A 410 -10.88 -11.55 27.28
N GLY A 411 -11.00 -12.71 27.95
CA GLY A 411 -10.60 -12.87 29.33
C GLY A 411 -9.09 -12.76 29.57
N ASN A 412 -8.70 -13.07 30.80
CA ASN A 412 -7.32 -12.93 31.28
C ASN A 412 -6.34 -13.81 30.49
N TYR A 413 -5.13 -13.28 30.27
CA TYR A 413 -4.03 -14.05 29.72
C TYR A 413 -3.17 -14.63 30.84
N ILE A 414 -2.86 -15.93 30.79
CA ILE A 414 -2.03 -16.60 31.78
C ILE A 414 -0.75 -17.09 31.11
N ILE A 415 0.39 -16.52 31.50
CA ILE A 415 1.71 -16.95 31.01
C ILE A 415 1.93 -18.44 31.31
N GLY A 416 2.33 -19.19 30.28
CA GLY A 416 2.54 -20.64 30.35
C GLY A 416 1.30 -21.49 30.09
N THR A 417 0.11 -20.88 29.96
CA THR A 417 -1.15 -21.58 29.68
C THR A 417 -1.84 -21.06 28.43
N SER A 418 -1.99 -19.73 28.31
CA SER A 418 -2.62 -19.09 27.15
C SER A 418 -1.69 -19.14 25.93
N THR A 419 -2.28 -19.25 24.74
CA THR A 419 -1.57 -19.07 23.46
C THR A 419 -1.63 -17.60 23.04
N PRO A 420 -0.76 -17.11 22.13
CA PRO A 420 -0.80 -15.71 21.66
C PRO A 420 -2.17 -15.25 21.15
N SER A 421 -2.95 -16.15 20.54
CA SER A 421 -4.33 -15.87 20.09
C SER A 421 -5.32 -15.60 21.22
N GLY A 422 -4.93 -15.82 22.48
CA GLY A 422 -5.66 -15.44 23.69
C GLY A 422 -5.45 -14.00 24.13
N PHE A 423 -4.60 -13.22 23.43
CA PHE A 423 -4.38 -11.80 23.69
C PHE A 423 -4.85 -10.98 22.48
N PRO A 424 -5.53 -9.83 22.67
CA PRO A 424 -6.00 -8.99 21.57
C PRO A 424 -4.86 -8.42 20.73
N GLY A 425 -4.96 -8.50 19.40
CA GLY A 425 -4.00 -7.82 18.53
C GLY A 425 -4.17 -6.29 18.58
N TYR A 426 -5.40 -5.81 18.79
CA TYR A 426 -5.75 -4.40 18.94
C TYR A 426 -6.43 -4.15 20.29
N ILE A 427 -6.04 -3.08 20.98
CA ILE A 427 -6.65 -2.64 22.24
C ILE A 427 -7.17 -1.22 22.05
N TRP A 428 -8.48 -1.00 22.25
CA TRP A 428 -9.11 0.32 22.22
C TRP A 428 -9.57 0.72 23.62
N LYS A 429 -9.42 2.02 23.91
CA LYS A 429 -9.81 2.61 25.18
C LYS A 429 -11.30 2.41 25.52
N GLU A 430 -12.18 2.44 24.51
CA GLU A 430 -13.65 2.36 24.70
C GLU A 430 -14.26 1.02 24.26
N VAL A 431 -13.46 -0.01 23.95
CA VAL A 431 -13.96 -1.34 23.49
C VAL A 431 -13.49 -2.48 24.38
N ASN A 432 -12.18 -2.61 24.59
CA ASN A 432 -11.56 -3.74 25.28
C ASN A 432 -10.32 -3.27 26.06
N ASN A 433 -10.45 -2.23 26.89
CA ASN A 433 -9.31 -1.73 27.64
C ASN A 433 -9.01 -2.60 28.88
N ASP A 434 -7.91 -2.30 29.58
CA ASP A 434 -7.57 -2.87 30.89
C ASP A 434 -7.35 -4.40 30.89
N HIS A 435 -6.64 -4.92 29.90
CA HIS A 435 -6.32 -6.34 29.82
C HIS A 435 -5.35 -6.80 30.91
N LEU A 436 -5.63 -7.97 31.51
CA LEU A 436 -4.85 -8.55 32.59
C LEU A 436 -3.99 -9.72 32.08
N VAL A 437 -2.71 -9.69 32.46
CA VAL A 437 -1.73 -10.75 32.25
C VAL A 437 -1.28 -11.27 33.61
N TYR A 438 -1.51 -12.56 33.84
CA TYR A 438 -1.13 -13.28 35.05
C TYR A 438 0.15 -14.05 34.80
N PHE A 439 1.13 -13.89 35.67
CA PHE A 439 2.41 -14.59 35.58
C PHE A 439 2.94 -14.92 36.97
N ARG A 440 3.85 -15.89 37.05
CA ARG A 440 4.56 -16.21 38.29
C ARG A 440 6.03 -15.88 38.13
N LEU A 441 6.66 -15.56 39.25
CA LEU A 441 8.09 -15.32 39.35
C LEU A 441 8.70 -16.33 40.31
N THR A 442 9.92 -16.75 40.02
CA THR A 442 10.75 -17.51 40.96
C THR A 442 11.24 -16.60 42.09
N ASP A 443 11.66 -17.18 43.23
CA ASP A 443 12.23 -16.41 44.34
C ASP A 443 13.42 -15.54 43.90
N ALA A 444 14.25 -16.04 42.98
CA ALA A 444 15.38 -15.27 42.43
C ALA A 444 14.93 -14.08 41.56
N GLN A 445 13.80 -14.19 40.86
CA GLN A 445 13.23 -13.11 40.07
C GLN A 445 12.52 -12.09 40.98
N LEU A 446 11.88 -12.53 42.06
CA LEU A 446 11.24 -11.65 43.06
C LEU A 446 12.24 -10.73 43.76
N ALA A 447 13.49 -11.15 43.92
CA ALA A 447 14.54 -10.32 44.50
C ALA A 447 15.00 -9.16 43.61
N LYS A 448 14.56 -9.09 42.34
CA LYS A 448 15.01 -8.12 41.33
C LYS A 448 13.85 -7.36 40.73
N GLY A 449 14.14 -6.17 40.20
CA GLY A 449 13.22 -5.51 39.27
C GLY A 449 13.14 -6.25 37.93
N ALA A 450 12.29 -5.75 37.04
CA ALA A 450 12.17 -6.22 35.66
C ALA A 450 11.84 -5.06 34.72
N LYS A 451 11.94 -5.27 33.41
CA LYS A 451 11.33 -4.36 32.43
C LYS A 451 10.23 -5.07 31.67
N ILE A 452 9.07 -4.43 31.57
CA ILE A 452 8.03 -4.81 30.61
C ILE A 452 8.27 -4.03 29.33
N ARG A 453 8.35 -4.72 28.19
CA ARG A 453 8.46 -4.12 26.86
C ARG A 453 7.19 -4.41 26.07
N ILE A 454 6.57 -3.38 25.53
CA ILE A 454 5.37 -3.47 24.69
C ILE A 454 5.68 -2.88 23.32
N GLY A 455 5.77 -3.74 22.32
CA GLY A 455 5.86 -3.36 20.92
C GLY A 455 4.50 -2.90 20.41
N VAL A 456 4.46 -1.71 19.85
CA VAL A 456 3.27 -1.11 19.25
C VAL A 456 3.57 -0.80 17.80
N THR A 457 2.86 -1.45 16.88
CA THR A 457 3.05 -1.20 15.45
C THR A 457 2.44 0.15 15.04
N GLU A 458 1.26 0.47 15.60
CA GLU A 458 0.46 1.66 15.30
C GLU A 458 -0.32 2.11 16.54
N GLY A 459 -0.45 3.43 16.72
CA GLY A 459 -1.20 4.04 17.81
C GLY A 459 -2.24 5.02 17.27
N GLN A 460 -3.49 4.58 17.18
CA GLN A 460 -4.60 5.39 16.69
C GLN A 460 -4.97 6.49 17.69
N ALA A 461 -5.18 7.72 17.20
CA ALA A 461 -5.57 8.87 18.00
C ALA A 461 -4.65 9.09 19.24
N GLY A 462 -3.33 8.94 19.04
CA GLY A 462 -2.33 9.10 20.10
C GLY A 462 -2.40 8.02 21.19
N GLY A 463 -3.05 6.89 20.90
CA GLY A 463 -3.11 5.73 21.77
C GLY A 463 -1.71 5.18 22.04
N ARG A 464 -1.43 4.95 23.33
CA ARG A 464 -0.20 4.31 23.80
C ARG A 464 -0.49 3.50 25.06
N PRO A 465 0.29 2.45 25.33
CA PRO A 465 0.10 1.66 26.54
C PRO A 465 0.56 2.42 27.79
N THR A 466 -0.07 2.10 28.91
CA THR A 466 0.47 2.23 30.26
C THR A 466 0.28 0.91 30.99
N VAL A 467 1.04 0.68 32.05
CA VAL A 467 0.98 -0.56 32.81
C VAL A 467 0.84 -0.31 34.31
N ALA A 468 0.17 -1.23 34.98
CA ALA A 468 0.22 -1.38 36.43
C ALA A 468 0.58 -2.83 36.76
N VAL A 469 1.41 -3.05 37.78
CA VAL A 469 1.69 -4.38 38.30
C VAL A 469 1.31 -4.43 39.77
N ASN A 470 0.35 -5.29 40.10
CA ASN A 470 -0.24 -5.36 41.42
C ASN A 470 -0.70 -3.96 41.89
N ALA A 471 -0.16 -3.45 43.00
CA ALA A 471 -0.47 -2.11 43.52
C ALA A 471 0.39 -0.98 42.89
N TRP A 472 1.42 -1.31 42.11
CA TRP A 472 2.31 -0.33 41.49
C TRP A 472 1.78 0.12 40.12
N SER A 473 1.83 1.41 39.84
CA SER A 473 1.49 1.98 38.53
C SER A 473 2.71 2.62 37.90
N ALA A 474 2.90 2.38 36.60
CA ALA A 474 4.00 2.99 35.87
C ALA A 474 3.76 4.49 35.63
N PRO A 475 4.84 5.29 35.56
CA PRO A 475 4.76 6.63 35.00
C PRO A 475 4.19 6.62 33.58
N LEU A 476 3.36 7.61 33.25
CA LEU A 476 2.74 7.71 31.93
C LEU A 476 3.79 8.00 30.85
N GLN A 477 3.71 7.28 29.74
CA GLN A 477 4.56 7.51 28.57
C GLN A 477 4.00 8.62 27.69
N SER A 478 4.91 9.38 27.06
CA SER A 478 4.55 10.37 26.04
C SER A 478 4.04 9.66 24.78
N ASP A 479 3.23 10.37 23.99
CA ASP A 479 3.01 10.00 22.59
C ASP A 479 4.37 9.97 21.84
N LYS A 480 4.49 9.07 20.86
CA LYS A 480 5.69 8.83 20.06
C LYS A 480 5.49 9.14 18.57
N GLY A 481 4.43 9.87 18.22
CA GLY A 481 4.28 10.46 16.90
C GLY A 481 3.81 9.47 15.84
N GLN A 482 2.63 8.88 16.07
CA GLN A 482 1.92 8.07 15.08
C GLN A 482 1.12 8.96 14.11
N GLY A 483 0.54 8.36 13.06
CA GLY A 483 -0.33 9.08 12.14
C GLY A 483 -1.60 9.60 12.84
N ASP A 484 -2.04 10.81 12.50
CA ASP A 484 -3.21 11.45 13.11
C ASP A 484 -4.55 11.14 12.39
N THR A 485 -4.50 10.30 11.38
CA THR A 485 -5.66 9.83 10.61
C THR A 485 -6.10 8.44 11.09
N ARG A 486 -7.22 7.92 10.57
CA ARG A 486 -7.67 6.56 10.90
C ARG A 486 -6.62 5.52 10.47
N SER A 487 -6.50 4.43 11.22
CA SER A 487 -5.59 3.33 10.89
C SER A 487 -6.24 1.97 11.15
N LEU A 488 -6.56 1.66 12.40
CA LEU A 488 -7.01 0.33 12.84
C LEU A 488 -8.39 -0.08 12.27
N THR A 489 -9.19 0.86 11.76
CA THR A 489 -10.48 0.59 11.11
C THR A 489 -10.43 0.53 9.59
N VAL A 490 -9.28 0.88 8.98
CA VAL A 490 -9.08 1.05 7.53
C VAL A 490 -8.03 0.09 6.98
N GLY A 491 -7.97 -1.14 7.50
CA GLY A 491 -7.20 -2.21 6.88
C GLY A 491 -5.68 -2.17 7.13
N THR A 492 -5.20 -1.35 8.07
CA THR A 492 -3.77 -1.23 8.38
C THR A 492 -3.49 -1.24 9.88
N TYR A 493 -2.36 -1.85 10.23
CA TYR A 493 -1.72 -1.81 11.55
C TYR A 493 -0.33 -1.14 11.48
N ARG A 494 0.10 -0.69 10.30
CA ARG A 494 1.46 -0.28 10.05
C ARG A 494 1.64 1.19 10.40
N GLY A 495 2.37 1.45 11.48
CA GLY A 495 2.78 2.78 11.92
C GLY A 495 4.29 2.92 11.98
N ASN A 496 4.79 3.52 13.06
CA ASN A 496 6.23 3.76 13.26
C ASN A 496 6.97 2.69 14.07
N ASN A 497 6.32 1.60 14.48
CA ASN A 497 6.89 0.54 15.34
C ASN A 497 7.66 1.08 16.54
N TYR A 498 6.97 1.31 17.66
CA TYR A 498 7.60 1.79 18.87
C TYR A 498 7.58 0.76 19.99
N VAL A 499 8.70 0.59 20.68
CA VAL A 499 8.80 -0.24 21.89
C VAL A 499 8.69 0.64 23.12
N TYR A 500 7.58 0.51 23.86
CA TYR A 500 7.41 1.15 25.15
C TYR A 500 8.02 0.28 26.25
N GLU A 501 8.93 0.85 27.04
CA GLU A 501 9.60 0.15 28.14
C GLU A 501 9.16 0.70 29.50
N PHE A 502 8.83 -0.20 30.43
CA PHE A 502 8.41 0.12 31.78
C PHE A 502 9.30 -0.61 32.79
N SER A 503 10.07 0.14 33.58
CA SER A 503 10.90 -0.44 34.63
C SER A 503 10.07 -0.66 35.89
N VAL A 504 9.90 -1.91 36.28
CA VAL A 504 9.09 -2.32 37.43
C VAL A 504 10.03 -2.67 38.60
N PRO A 505 9.90 -2.01 39.76
CA PRO A 505 10.78 -2.27 40.90
C PRO A 505 10.41 -3.59 41.59
N ALA A 506 11.37 -4.18 42.31
CA ALA A 506 11.13 -5.40 43.09
C ALA A 506 10.01 -5.23 44.13
N SER A 507 9.84 -4.02 44.66
CA SER A 507 8.77 -3.68 45.62
C SER A 507 7.36 -3.74 45.03
N ALA A 508 7.21 -3.85 43.70
CA ALA A 508 5.91 -4.03 43.07
C ALA A 508 5.41 -5.47 43.15
N TRP A 509 6.27 -6.44 43.45
CA TRP A 509 5.91 -7.85 43.44
C TRP A 509 5.15 -8.25 44.70
N VAL A 510 4.20 -9.17 44.53
CA VAL A 510 3.76 -10.02 45.63
C VAL A 510 4.92 -10.94 45.99
N ASN A 511 5.41 -10.87 47.22
CA ASN A 511 6.59 -11.60 47.69
C ASN A 511 6.29 -13.10 47.96
N SER A 512 5.80 -13.80 46.94
CA SER A 512 5.43 -15.21 46.99
C SER A 512 5.51 -15.83 45.59
N ALA A 513 6.41 -16.79 45.39
CA ALA A 513 6.53 -17.50 44.09
C ALA A 513 5.31 -18.40 43.76
N ARG A 514 4.43 -18.63 44.74
CA ARG A 514 3.19 -19.41 44.56
C ARG A 514 2.03 -18.56 44.04
N GLU A 515 2.10 -17.25 44.23
CA GLU A 515 1.04 -16.32 43.85
C GLU A 515 1.29 -15.74 42.47
N TYR A 516 0.20 -15.38 41.79
CA TYR A 516 0.30 -14.66 40.53
C TYR A 516 0.65 -13.20 40.78
N GLN A 517 1.56 -12.69 39.98
CA GLN A 517 1.68 -11.28 39.69
C GLN A 517 0.64 -10.92 38.63
N ILE A 518 0.04 -9.74 38.77
CA ILE A 518 -0.99 -9.25 37.86
C ILE A 518 -0.48 -8.00 37.16
N LEU A 519 -0.20 -8.12 35.87
CA LEU A 519 0.09 -6.99 34.98
C LEU A 519 -1.21 -6.55 34.32
N LYS A 520 -1.63 -5.30 34.56
CA LYS A 520 -2.70 -4.64 33.81
C LYS A 520 -2.10 -3.76 32.72
N ILE A 521 -2.62 -3.88 31.50
CA ILE A 521 -2.24 -3.09 30.34
C ILE A 521 -3.45 -2.26 29.92
N SER A 522 -3.26 -0.95 29.88
CA SER A 522 -4.31 -0.01 29.52
C SER A 522 -3.83 0.89 28.38
N VAL A 523 -4.74 1.27 27.47
CA VAL A 523 -4.51 2.32 26.49
C VAL A 523 -4.94 3.66 27.06
N ILE A 524 -4.06 4.64 26.93
CA ILE A 524 -4.31 6.02 27.32
C ILE A 524 -4.17 6.95 26.12
N SER A 525 -4.94 8.04 26.12
CA SER A 525 -4.67 9.18 25.26
C SER A 525 -5.20 10.48 25.83
N GLY A 526 -4.62 11.60 25.39
CA GLY A 526 -5.18 12.93 25.60
C GLY A 526 -6.28 13.28 24.58
N LYS A 527 -6.41 12.48 23.51
CA LYS A 527 -7.49 12.61 22.51
C LYS A 527 -8.69 11.76 22.92
N THR A 528 -9.86 12.09 22.39
CA THR A 528 -11.13 11.38 22.65
C THR A 528 -11.86 11.06 21.34
N ALA A 529 -12.47 9.88 21.30
CA ALA A 529 -13.37 9.40 20.26
C ALA A 529 -14.11 8.16 20.79
N ALA A 530 -15.13 7.67 20.08
CA ALA A 530 -15.99 6.58 20.54
C ALA A 530 -15.71 5.25 19.82
N GLY A 531 -16.00 4.13 20.49
CA GLY A 531 -15.93 2.79 19.91
C GLY A 531 -14.57 2.50 19.25
N TYR A 532 -14.60 1.95 18.04
CA TYR A 532 -13.39 1.60 17.27
C TYR A 532 -12.58 2.81 16.77
N LEU A 533 -13.11 4.02 16.87
CA LEU A 533 -12.38 5.27 16.60
C LEU A 533 -11.69 5.84 17.84
N SER A 534 -11.98 5.28 19.03
CA SER A 534 -11.32 5.70 20.28
C SER A 534 -9.80 5.45 20.21
N PRO A 535 -9.02 6.08 21.11
CA PRO A 535 -7.59 5.84 21.19
C PRO A 535 -7.27 4.37 21.36
N ALA A 536 -6.31 3.89 20.58
CA ALA A 536 -6.04 2.46 20.48
C ALA A 536 -4.61 2.16 20.06
N ILE A 537 -4.18 0.91 20.27
CA ILE A 537 -2.89 0.41 19.82
C ILE A 537 -3.06 -0.89 19.05
N SER A 538 -2.19 -1.10 18.06
CA SER A 538 -1.89 -2.41 17.50
C SER A 538 -0.62 -2.95 18.14
N VAL A 539 -0.68 -4.17 18.66
CA VAL A 539 0.39 -4.82 19.43
C VAL A 539 1.27 -5.62 18.48
N ASP A 540 2.60 -5.51 18.62
CA ASP A 540 3.60 -6.35 17.95
C ASP A 540 3.99 -7.53 18.84
N ALA A 541 4.53 -7.23 20.02
CA ALA A 541 4.91 -8.21 21.03
C ALA A 541 4.85 -7.60 22.43
N LEU A 542 4.70 -8.45 23.44
CA LEU A 542 4.77 -8.07 24.85
C LEU A 542 5.72 -9.04 25.56
N GLU A 543 6.64 -8.53 26.37
CA GLU A 543 7.53 -9.39 27.14
C GLU A 543 7.99 -8.77 28.45
N MET A 544 8.53 -9.62 29.30
CA MET A 544 9.23 -9.23 30.51
C MET A 544 10.69 -9.66 30.41
N VAL A 545 11.61 -8.70 30.49
CA VAL A 545 13.06 -8.96 30.54
C VAL A 545 13.57 -8.79 31.96
N ALA A 546 14.50 -9.65 32.34
CA ALA A 546 15.22 -9.51 33.61
C ALA A 546 16.18 -8.30 33.55
N VAL A 547 16.39 -7.65 34.69
CA VAL A 547 17.37 -6.55 34.85
C VAL A 547 18.57 -6.98 35.68
#